data_AF-A0A7C3VTB6-F1
#
_entry.id   AF-A0A7C3VTB6-F1
#
_cell.length_a   1.000
_cell.length_b   1.000
_cell.length_c   1.000
_cell.angle_alpha   90.00
_cell.angle_beta   90.00
_cell.angle_gamma   90.00
#
_symmetry.space_group_name_H-M   'P 1'
#
loop_
_entity.id
_entity.type
_entity.pdbx_description
1 polymer ?
#
loop_
_entity_poly.entity_id
_entity_poly.type
_entity_poly.pdbx_seq_one_letter_code
_entity_poly.pdbx_strand_id
1 'polypeptide(L)'
;MTELQDRGYLLTEQVNPNSINLDRLSSLELVDLFNQEDAKVLAAIAHAREDLAAAIDITATALRSGGRLFYVGAGTSGRLGVLDAAECPPTFCTPPELVQGIIAGGAGALVRSSEDLEDRFEDGYEAIAMRHIGQHDVVLGITAGGTTPFVLGSIEAARSRGAATIFLACVPAEQAPANTDVDIRLLVGPEILAGSTRLKAGTVTKLALNIISTSVMVKLGKVYGNRMVDVAVTNNKLRDRSLRILQDLTRLNRSDCAYLLDAAGLSVKRALVMHWTGLDKEEAQNLLDANQGQLRAAVETYQSPSS
;
A
#
# COMPACT_ATOMS: atom_id res chain seq x y z
N MET A 1 -36.17 8.28 12.42
CA MET A 1 -35.18 9.19 13.04
C MET A 1 -34.00 8.32 13.41
N THR A 2 -32.95 8.31 12.60
CA THR A 2 -31.66 7.72 12.96
C THR A 2 -31.18 8.45 14.21
N GLU A 3 -30.87 7.72 15.29
CA GLU A 3 -30.21 8.31 16.46
C GLU A 3 -28.93 9.01 15.97
N LEU A 4 -28.82 10.32 16.23
CA LEU A 4 -27.59 11.06 15.98
C LEU A 4 -26.54 10.50 16.92
N GLN A 5 -25.65 9.65 16.40
CA GLN A 5 -24.54 9.10 17.18
C GLN A 5 -23.54 10.23 17.47
N ASP A 6 -23.31 10.51 18.75
CA ASP A 6 -22.27 11.44 19.18
C ASP A 6 -20.89 10.83 18.88
N ARG A 7 -20.08 11.53 18.08
CA ARG A 7 -18.70 11.15 17.71
C ARG A 7 -17.64 12.05 18.37
N GLY A 8 -18.04 13.03 19.19
CA GLY A 8 -17.13 14.01 19.78
C GLY A 8 -16.10 13.44 20.76
N TYR A 9 -16.30 12.21 21.24
CA TYR A 9 -15.34 11.50 22.08
C TYR A 9 -14.14 10.94 21.29
N LEU A 10 -14.28 10.75 19.98
CA LEU A 10 -13.24 10.18 19.13
C LEU A 10 -12.03 11.11 19.08
N LEU A 11 -10.82 10.54 19.17
CA LEU A 11 -9.56 11.29 19.14
C LEU A 11 -9.45 12.22 17.91
N THR A 12 -10.02 11.80 16.77
CA THR A 12 -10.02 12.57 15.52
C THR A 12 -10.96 13.77 15.52
N GLU A 13 -11.98 13.77 16.38
CA GLU A 13 -12.96 14.85 16.52
C GLU A 13 -12.62 15.82 17.65
N GLN A 14 -11.64 15.48 18.49
CA GLN A 14 -11.19 16.33 19.60
C GLN A 14 -10.52 17.61 19.10
N VAL A 15 -10.55 18.66 19.94
CA VAL A 15 -9.88 19.94 19.67
C VAL A 15 -8.40 19.84 20.02
N ASN A 16 -7.53 20.32 19.14
CA ASN A 16 -6.10 20.40 19.43
C ASN A 16 -5.80 21.64 20.31
N PRO A 17 -5.21 21.45 21.51
CA PRO A 17 -4.92 22.57 22.41
C PRO A 17 -3.88 23.55 21.84
N ASN A 18 -3.03 23.12 20.90
CA ASN A 18 -2.02 23.96 20.27
C ASN A 18 -2.60 24.89 19.19
N SER A 19 -3.86 24.69 18.78
CA SER A 19 -4.49 25.44 17.67
C SER A 19 -5.78 26.15 18.07
N ILE A 20 -6.01 26.40 19.36
CA ILE A 20 -7.23 27.07 19.86
C ILE A 20 -7.49 28.41 19.16
N ASN A 21 -6.44 29.16 18.82
CA ASN A 21 -6.53 30.45 18.13
C ASN A 21 -6.01 30.36 16.66
N LEU A 22 -6.23 29.24 15.97
CA LEU A 22 -5.71 28.99 14.63
C LEU A 22 -6.03 30.13 13.64
N ASP A 23 -7.20 30.74 13.76
CA ASP A 23 -7.70 31.83 12.91
C ASP A 23 -6.96 33.17 13.11
N ARG A 24 -6.13 33.28 14.15
CA ARG A 24 -5.39 34.51 14.51
C ARG A 24 -3.89 34.42 14.22
N LEU A 25 -3.40 33.25 13.83
CA LEU A 25 -1.99 33.06 13.52
C LEU A 25 -1.62 33.75 12.20
N SER A 26 -0.42 34.32 12.15
CA SER A 26 0.19 34.75 10.90
C SER A 26 0.48 33.54 9.99
N SER A 27 0.68 33.79 8.70
CA SER A 27 0.99 32.71 7.75
C SER A 27 2.25 31.92 8.12
N LEU A 28 3.26 32.56 8.71
CA LEU A 28 4.47 31.86 9.16
C LEU A 28 4.17 30.95 10.36
N GLU A 29 3.44 31.46 11.36
CA GLU A 29 3.02 30.67 12.52
C GLU A 29 2.11 29.49 12.12
N LEU A 30 1.25 29.67 11.11
CA LEU A 30 0.46 28.56 10.54
C LEU A 30 1.37 27.46 9.98
N VAL A 31 2.38 27.83 9.18
CA VAL A 31 3.35 26.88 8.62
C VAL A 31 4.14 26.18 9.72
N ASP A 32 4.62 26.92 10.72
CA ASP A 32 5.36 26.35 11.85
C ASP A 32 4.50 25.36 12.65
N LEU A 33 3.23 25.69 12.89
CA LEU A 33 2.28 24.80 13.57
C LEU A 33 2.00 23.53 12.77
N PHE A 34 1.81 23.63 11.44
CA PHE A 34 1.70 22.46 10.57
C PHE A 34 2.90 21.54 10.70
N ASN A 35 4.13 22.07 10.60
CA ASN A 35 5.35 21.27 10.70
C ASN A 35 5.49 20.58 12.06
N GLN A 36 5.17 21.29 13.16
CA GLN A 36 5.21 20.73 14.51
C GLN A 36 4.23 19.57 14.69
N GLU A 37 3.02 19.70 14.13
CA GLU A 37 1.99 18.68 14.23
C GLU A 37 2.27 17.49 13.29
N ASP A 38 2.73 17.74 12.07
CA ASP A 38 3.10 16.70 11.11
C ASP A 38 4.29 15.85 11.59
N ALA A 39 5.19 16.39 12.42
CA ALA A 39 6.26 15.60 13.03
C ALA A 39 5.74 14.40 13.84
N LYS A 40 4.51 14.47 14.38
CA LYS A 40 3.88 13.38 15.16
C LYS A 40 3.51 12.18 14.29
N VAL A 41 3.34 12.37 12.98
CA VAL A 41 2.99 11.32 12.02
C VAL A 41 4.04 10.20 12.03
N LEU A 42 5.33 10.54 12.07
CA LEU A 42 6.40 9.54 12.06
C LEU A 42 6.43 8.73 13.35
N ALA A 43 6.13 9.36 14.49
CA ALA A 43 6.01 8.65 15.75
C ALA A 43 4.87 7.63 15.69
N ALA A 44 3.70 7.99 15.14
CA ALA A 44 2.57 7.05 15.00
C ALA A 44 2.95 5.81 14.16
N ILE A 45 3.68 5.99 13.05
CA ILE A 45 4.21 4.87 12.25
C ILE A 45 5.14 3.98 13.06
N ALA A 46 6.07 4.58 13.83
CA ALA A 46 7.03 3.83 14.64
C ALA A 46 6.36 2.99 15.74
N HIS A 47 5.25 3.48 16.31
CA HIS A 47 4.46 2.73 17.29
C HIS A 47 3.71 1.56 16.63
N ALA A 48 3.15 1.74 15.44
CA ALA A 48 2.40 0.71 14.71
C ALA A 48 3.28 -0.26 13.90
N ARG A 49 4.60 -0.28 14.12
CA ARG A 49 5.56 -1.04 13.28
C ARG A 49 5.29 -2.55 13.25
N GLU A 50 4.78 -3.12 14.34
CA GLU A 50 4.51 -4.57 14.46
C GLU A 50 3.24 -4.95 13.68
N ASP A 51 2.18 -4.15 13.80
CA ASP A 51 0.94 -4.36 13.03
C ASP A 51 1.17 -4.11 11.53
N LEU A 52 1.98 -3.11 11.18
CA LEU A 52 2.41 -2.87 9.79
C LEU A 52 3.18 -4.08 9.23
N ALA A 53 4.07 -4.68 10.03
CA ALA A 53 4.80 -5.88 9.62
C ALA A 53 3.86 -7.09 9.44
N ALA A 54 2.90 -7.28 10.35
CA ALA A 54 1.88 -8.33 10.22
C ALA A 54 1.02 -8.15 8.96
N ALA A 55 0.60 -6.91 8.66
CA ALA A 55 -0.12 -6.55 7.45
C ALA A 55 0.68 -6.84 6.17
N ILE A 56 1.99 -6.54 6.18
CA ILE A 56 2.89 -6.89 5.08
C ILE A 56 2.94 -8.40 4.88
N ASP A 57 3.07 -9.17 5.95
CA ASP A 57 3.30 -10.62 5.88
C ASP A 57 2.06 -11.39 5.42
N ILE A 58 0.88 -11.05 5.96
CA ILE A 58 -0.39 -11.66 5.54
C ILE A 58 -0.70 -11.32 4.07
N THR A 59 -0.45 -10.06 3.66
CA THR A 59 -0.66 -9.62 2.29
C THR A 59 0.31 -10.29 1.33
N ALA A 60 1.60 -10.32 1.67
CA ALA A 60 2.60 -10.97 0.82
C ALA A 60 2.34 -12.47 0.68
N THR A 61 1.80 -13.14 1.71
CA THR A 61 1.42 -14.56 1.65
C THR A 61 0.22 -14.79 0.72
N ALA A 62 -0.81 -13.96 0.84
CA ALA A 62 -1.99 -14.01 -0.01
C ALA A 62 -1.66 -13.78 -1.49
N LEU A 63 -0.92 -12.71 -1.81
CA LEU A 63 -0.54 -12.40 -3.20
C LEU A 63 0.33 -13.49 -3.83
N ARG A 64 1.22 -14.13 -3.05
CA ARG A 64 2.05 -15.24 -3.52
C ARG A 64 1.23 -16.48 -3.86
N SER A 65 0.06 -16.62 -3.24
CA SER A 65 -0.90 -17.70 -3.45
C SER A 65 -1.94 -17.37 -4.54
N GLY A 66 -1.72 -16.31 -5.33
CA GLY A 66 -2.62 -15.88 -6.40
C GLY A 66 -3.75 -14.95 -5.96
N GLY A 67 -3.72 -14.48 -4.71
CA GLY A 67 -4.65 -13.49 -4.16
C GLY A 67 -4.44 -12.07 -4.67
N ARG A 68 -5.31 -11.16 -4.23
CA ARG A 68 -5.24 -9.71 -4.51
C ARG A 68 -5.38 -8.90 -3.22
N LEU A 69 -4.92 -7.65 -3.26
CA LEU A 69 -5.07 -6.67 -2.18
C LEU A 69 -6.13 -5.63 -2.56
N PHE A 70 -7.08 -5.40 -1.67
CA PHE A 70 -8.12 -4.38 -1.83
C PHE A 70 -8.05 -3.36 -0.70
N TYR A 71 -7.79 -2.11 -1.05
CA TYR A 71 -7.99 -0.98 -0.14
C TYR A 71 -9.45 -0.54 -0.20
N VAL A 72 -10.08 -0.35 0.95
CA VAL A 72 -11.48 0.07 1.02
C VAL A 72 -11.63 1.28 1.92
N GLY A 73 -12.24 2.36 1.43
CA GLY A 73 -12.41 3.59 2.22
C GLY A 73 -13.43 4.54 1.64
N ALA A 74 -13.73 5.59 2.39
CA ALA A 74 -14.52 6.74 1.92
C ALA A 74 -13.67 8.00 1.90
N GLY A 75 -14.13 9.05 1.20
CA GLY A 75 -13.49 10.35 1.18
C GLY A 75 -11.99 10.30 0.94
N THR A 76 -11.21 10.97 1.79
CA THR A 76 -9.74 11.00 1.71
C THR A 76 -9.12 9.60 1.83
N SER A 77 -9.60 8.77 2.76
CA SER A 77 -9.09 7.42 2.98
C SER A 77 -9.23 6.54 1.73
N GLY A 78 -10.40 6.55 1.09
CA GLY A 78 -10.63 5.82 -0.15
C GLY A 78 -9.77 6.33 -1.31
N ARG A 79 -9.57 7.65 -1.42
CA ARG A 79 -8.70 8.25 -2.44
C ARG A 79 -7.24 7.86 -2.26
N LEU A 80 -6.75 7.81 -1.02
CA LEU A 80 -5.38 7.37 -0.72
C LEU A 80 -5.17 5.89 -1.07
N GLY A 81 -6.16 5.03 -0.80
CA GLY A 81 -6.14 3.64 -1.26
C GLY A 81 -6.05 3.54 -2.78
N VAL A 82 -6.88 4.30 -3.51
CA VAL A 82 -6.83 4.32 -4.98
C VAL A 82 -5.49 4.86 -5.51
N LEU A 83 -4.92 5.89 -4.86
CA LEU A 83 -3.62 6.45 -5.21
C LEU A 83 -2.50 5.40 -5.13
N ASP A 84 -2.36 4.73 -3.98
CA ASP A 84 -1.32 3.71 -3.77
C ASP A 84 -1.48 2.52 -4.74
N ALA A 85 -2.72 2.07 -4.95
CA ALA A 85 -3.03 1.03 -5.93
C ALA A 85 -2.63 1.42 -7.37
N ALA A 86 -2.92 2.66 -7.78
CA ALA A 86 -2.59 3.16 -9.12
C ALA A 86 -1.07 3.27 -9.37
N GLU A 87 -0.28 3.43 -8.31
CA GLU A 87 1.18 3.47 -8.39
C GLU A 87 1.82 2.08 -8.47
N CYS A 88 1.10 1.01 -8.11
CA CYS A 88 1.64 -0.36 -8.14
C CYS A 88 2.03 -0.84 -9.56
N PRO A 89 1.18 -0.75 -10.60
CA PRO A 89 1.55 -1.16 -11.96
C PRO A 89 2.79 -0.46 -12.53
N PRO A 90 2.90 0.89 -12.54
CA PRO A 90 4.08 1.56 -13.10
C PRO A 90 5.35 1.39 -12.25
N THR A 91 5.22 1.05 -10.97
CA THR A 91 6.34 0.89 -10.03
C THR A 91 6.84 -0.55 -9.99
N PHE A 92 5.96 -1.56 -9.94
CA PHE A 92 6.37 -2.95 -9.72
C PHE A 92 6.01 -3.87 -10.90
N CYS A 93 5.52 -3.29 -12.00
CA CYS A 93 5.08 -4.00 -13.21
C CYS A 93 4.08 -5.10 -12.86
N THR A 94 3.16 -4.77 -11.97
CA THR A 94 2.06 -5.66 -11.57
C THR A 94 0.88 -5.47 -12.51
N PRO A 95 0.05 -6.50 -12.70
CA PRO A 95 -1.26 -6.29 -13.30
C PRO A 95 -2.10 -5.33 -12.42
N PRO A 96 -2.91 -4.43 -13.00
CA PRO A 96 -3.78 -3.52 -12.24
C PRO A 96 -4.74 -4.23 -11.28
N GLU A 97 -5.05 -5.49 -11.53
CA GLU A 97 -5.96 -6.30 -10.73
C GLU A 97 -5.34 -6.80 -9.41
N LEU A 98 -4.00 -6.75 -9.29
CA LEU A 98 -3.30 -7.28 -8.11
C LEU A 98 -3.52 -6.42 -6.86
N VAL A 99 -3.57 -5.10 -7.03
CA VAL A 99 -3.80 -4.12 -5.95
C VAL A 99 -4.85 -3.13 -6.44
N GLN A 100 -5.96 -3.03 -5.72
CA GLN A 100 -7.12 -2.24 -6.15
C GLN A 100 -7.63 -1.35 -5.02
N GLY A 101 -8.10 -0.14 -5.37
CA GLY A 101 -8.82 0.73 -4.46
C GLY A 101 -10.33 0.69 -4.70
N ILE A 102 -11.10 0.53 -3.63
CA ILE A 102 -12.56 0.61 -3.59
C ILE A 102 -12.91 1.85 -2.75
N ILE A 103 -13.57 2.81 -3.39
CA ILE A 103 -14.02 4.05 -2.75
C ILE A 103 -15.55 4.07 -2.66
N ALA A 104 -16.08 4.45 -1.49
CA ALA A 104 -17.50 4.72 -1.33
C ALA A 104 -17.98 5.72 -2.40
N GLY A 105 -19.05 5.38 -3.13
CA GLY A 105 -19.54 6.16 -4.27
C GLY A 105 -18.80 5.99 -5.60
N GLY A 106 -17.83 5.08 -5.65
CA GLY A 106 -17.17 4.66 -6.90
C GLY A 106 -16.34 5.77 -7.57
N ALA A 107 -16.09 5.62 -8.87
CA ALA A 107 -15.14 6.49 -9.59
C ALA A 107 -15.49 8.00 -9.53
N GLY A 108 -16.77 8.36 -9.44
CA GLY A 108 -17.19 9.75 -9.29
C GLY A 108 -16.68 10.39 -8.00
N ALA A 109 -16.52 9.61 -6.93
CA ALA A 109 -16.05 10.07 -5.63
C ALA A 109 -14.56 10.49 -5.62
N LEU A 110 -13.80 10.10 -6.65
CA LEU A 110 -12.40 10.51 -6.81
C LEU A 110 -12.25 12.01 -7.04
N VAL A 111 -13.20 12.61 -7.74
CA VAL A 111 -13.15 14.04 -8.13
C VAL A 111 -14.17 14.90 -7.40
N ARG A 112 -15.20 14.30 -6.79
CA ARG A 112 -16.25 15.00 -6.04
C ARG A 112 -16.48 14.30 -4.70
N SER A 113 -16.67 15.05 -3.63
CA SER A 113 -17.07 14.46 -2.35
C SER A 113 -18.53 14.04 -2.40
N SER A 114 -18.85 12.93 -1.73
CA SER A 114 -20.21 12.45 -1.55
C SER A 114 -20.29 11.84 -0.16
N GLU A 115 -20.57 12.68 0.83
CA GLU A 115 -20.55 12.32 2.26
C GLU A 115 -21.62 11.26 2.59
N ASP A 116 -22.83 11.38 2.05
CA ASP A 116 -23.93 10.43 2.30
C ASP A 116 -23.63 8.96 1.95
N LEU A 117 -22.62 8.70 1.11
CA LEU A 117 -22.27 7.36 0.66
C LEU A 117 -21.35 6.62 1.64
N GLU A 118 -20.73 7.32 2.59
CA GLU A 118 -19.88 6.69 3.61
C GLU A 118 -20.68 6.04 4.74
N ASP A 119 -21.91 6.52 4.97
CA ASP A 119 -22.83 6.02 5.99
C ASP A 119 -23.63 4.78 5.56
N ARG A 120 -23.35 4.21 4.37
CA ARG A 120 -24.06 3.05 3.83
C ARG A 120 -23.26 1.75 4.07
N PHE A 121 -23.59 1.06 5.15
CA PHE A 121 -23.00 -0.25 5.50
C PHE A 121 -23.17 -1.29 4.39
N GLU A 122 -24.40 -1.42 3.85
CA GLU A 122 -24.73 -2.41 2.82
C GLU A 122 -23.98 -2.17 1.51
N ASP A 123 -23.69 -0.92 1.16
CA ASP A 123 -22.91 -0.61 -0.05
C ASP A 123 -21.48 -1.16 0.07
N GLY A 124 -20.91 -1.12 1.27
CA GLY A 124 -19.62 -1.74 1.56
C GLY A 124 -19.67 -3.25 1.41
N TYR A 125 -20.72 -3.86 1.97
CA TYR A 125 -20.97 -5.29 1.87
C TYR A 125 -21.09 -5.75 0.41
N GLU A 126 -21.90 -5.04 -0.38
CA GLU A 126 -22.11 -5.31 -1.80
C GLU A 126 -20.83 -5.10 -2.62
N ALA A 127 -20.03 -4.08 -2.32
CA ALA A 127 -18.78 -3.81 -3.04
C ALA A 127 -17.81 -4.99 -2.99
N ILE A 128 -17.73 -5.69 -1.85
CA ILE A 128 -16.92 -6.90 -1.69
C ILE A 128 -17.44 -8.04 -2.58
N ALA A 129 -18.76 -8.23 -2.63
CA ALA A 129 -19.39 -9.25 -3.47
C ALA A 129 -19.18 -8.97 -4.97
N MET A 130 -19.36 -7.71 -5.41
CA MET A 130 -19.20 -7.29 -6.81
C MET A 130 -17.77 -7.48 -7.34
N ARG A 131 -16.76 -7.44 -6.46
CA ARG A 131 -15.35 -7.68 -6.83
C ARG A 131 -14.93 -9.15 -6.75
N HIS A 132 -15.87 -10.03 -6.43
CA HIS A 132 -15.64 -11.47 -6.21
C HIS A 132 -14.51 -11.72 -5.21
N ILE A 133 -14.45 -10.91 -4.14
CA ILE A 133 -13.45 -11.07 -3.09
C ILE A 133 -13.72 -12.34 -2.31
N GLY A 134 -12.69 -13.08 -1.94
CA GLY A 134 -12.83 -14.34 -1.17
C GLY A 134 -11.56 -14.74 -0.44
N GLN A 135 -11.50 -16.02 -0.04
CA GLN A 135 -10.48 -16.57 0.87
C GLN A 135 -9.00 -16.41 0.48
N HIS A 136 -8.72 -16.04 -0.77
CA HIS A 136 -7.36 -15.80 -1.24
C HIS A 136 -6.97 -14.32 -1.21
N ASP A 137 -7.94 -13.42 -1.03
CA ASP A 137 -7.74 -11.99 -1.09
C ASP A 137 -7.51 -11.39 0.31
N VAL A 138 -6.97 -10.18 0.32
CA VAL A 138 -6.83 -9.34 1.52
C VAL A 138 -7.63 -8.05 1.35
N VAL A 139 -8.40 -7.68 2.37
CA VAL A 139 -9.15 -6.43 2.42
C VAL A 139 -8.60 -5.57 3.54
N LEU A 140 -8.07 -4.40 3.18
CA LEU A 140 -7.58 -3.39 4.10
C LEU A 140 -8.59 -2.22 4.14
N GLY A 141 -9.37 -2.16 5.22
CA GLY A 141 -10.34 -1.10 5.49
C GLY A 141 -9.68 0.12 6.11
N ILE A 142 -9.90 1.30 5.54
CA ILE A 142 -9.25 2.55 5.91
C ILE A 142 -10.31 3.56 6.37
N THR A 143 -10.28 3.93 7.65
CA THR A 143 -11.14 4.98 8.21
C THR A 143 -10.43 5.73 9.32
N ALA A 144 -10.25 7.04 9.18
CA ALA A 144 -9.53 7.83 10.19
C ALA A 144 -10.21 7.76 11.57
N GLY A 145 -11.53 7.95 11.62
CA GLY A 145 -12.31 7.93 12.87
C GLY A 145 -12.69 6.53 13.36
N GLY A 146 -12.48 5.48 12.57
CA GLY A 146 -12.75 4.10 12.97
C GLY A 146 -14.21 3.64 12.85
N THR A 147 -15.16 4.54 12.58
CA THR A 147 -16.60 4.23 12.67
C THR A 147 -17.35 4.32 11.34
N THR A 148 -16.66 4.44 10.19
CA THR A 148 -17.29 4.65 8.88
C THR A 148 -18.08 3.40 8.44
N PRO A 149 -19.43 3.46 8.33
CA PRO A 149 -20.26 2.28 8.05
C PRO A 149 -19.89 1.51 6.78
N PHE A 150 -19.60 2.21 5.68
CA PHE A 150 -19.15 1.57 4.42
C PHE A 150 -17.91 0.69 4.61
N VAL A 151 -16.95 1.14 5.42
CA VAL A 151 -15.71 0.39 5.68
C VAL A 151 -16.00 -0.81 6.57
N LEU A 152 -16.82 -0.62 7.61
CA LEU A 152 -17.21 -1.70 8.53
C LEU A 152 -17.97 -2.81 7.79
N GLY A 153 -18.92 -2.46 6.94
CA GLY A 153 -19.66 -3.43 6.13
C GLY A 153 -18.77 -4.18 5.14
N SER A 154 -17.77 -3.51 4.58
CA SER A 154 -16.76 -4.14 3.72
C SER A 154 -15.90 -5.15 4.47
N ILE A 155 -15.43 -4.80 5.67
CA ILE A 155 -14.65 -5.72 6.52
C ILE A 155 -15.48 -6.93 6.92
N GLU A 156 -16.74 -6.72 7.33
CA GLU A 156 -17.62 -7.82 7.72
C GLU A 156 -17.90 -8.78 6.55
N ALA A 157 -18.18 -8.26 5.35
CA ALA A 157 -18.39 -9.05 4.16
C ALA A 157 -17.12 -9.81 3.72
N ALA A 158 -15.95 -9.19 3.82
CA ALA A 158 -14.69 -9.84 3.49
C ALA A 158 -14.43 -11.04 4.41
N ARG A 159 -14.60 -10.83 5.72
CA ARG A 159 -14.42 -11.87 6.74
C ARG A 159 -15.42 -13.01 6.59
N SER A 160 -16.70 -12.71 6.32
CA SER A 160 -17.72 -13.76 6.11
C SER A 160 -17.44 -14.64 4.89
N ARG A 161 -16.62 -14.14 3.95
CA ARG A 161 -16.17 -14.83 2.73
C ARG A 161 -14.77 -15.44 2.87
N GLY A 162 -14.19 -15.40 4.07
CA GLY A 162 -12.90 -15.99 4.42
C GLY A 162 -11.68 -15.19 3.97
N ALA A 163 -11.85 -13.98 3.44
CA ALA A 163 -10.72 -13.12 3.08
C ALA A 163 -9.99 -12.65 4.35
N ALA A 164 -8.68 -12.46 4.26
CA ALA A 164 -7.92 -11.83 5.33
C ALA A 164 -8.31 -10.35 5.43
N THR A 165 -8.40 -9.84 6.66
CA THR A 165 -8.89 -8.49 6.94
C THR A 165 -7.89 -7.69 7.75
N ILE A 166 -7.66 -6.45 7.32
CA ILE A 166 -6.81 -5.48 7.98
C ILE A 166 -7.64 -4.23 8.23
N PHE A 167 -7.63 -3.72 9.45
CA PHE A 167 -8.26 -2.45 9.80
C PHE A 167 -7.21 -1.38 10.03
N LEU A 168 -7.41 -0.18 9.51
CA LEU A 168 -6.53 0.96 9.72
C LEU A 168 -7.34 2.18 10.17
N ALA A 169 -7.05 2.66 11.38
CA ALA A 169 -7.67 3.85 11.95
C ALA A 169 -6.70 4.73 12.74
N CYS A 170 -7.11 5.97 13.00
CA CYS A 170 -6.32 6.98 13.74
C CYS A 170 -6.88 7.26 15.14
N VAL A 171 -7.71 6.35 15.66
CA VAL A 171 -8.29 6.37 17.01
C VAL A 171 -7.87 5.13 17.79
N PRO A 172 -7.77 5.19 19.13
CA PRO A 172 -7.52 4.02 19.97
C PRO A 172 -8.56 2.92 19.74
N ALA A 173 -8.15 1.66 19.92
CA ALA A 173 -9.02 0.50 19.69
C ALA A 173 -10.25 0.50 20.60
N GLU A 174 -10.14 1.05 21.81
CA GLU A 174 -11.23 1.18 22.77
C GLU A 174 -12.33 2.13 22.27
N GLN A 175 -12.00 3.09 21.41
CA GLN A 175 -12.96 4.04 20.85
C GLN A 175 -13.69 3.48 19.62
N ALA A 176 -13.04 2.62 18.85
CA ALA A 176 -13.61 1.99 17.68
C ALA A 176 -13.07 0.55 17.52
N PRO A 177 -13.64 -0.43 18.25
CA PRO A 177 -13.22 -1.82 18.15
C PRO A 177 -13.46 -2.37 16.75
N ALA A 178 -12.51 -3.13 16.22
CA ALA A 178 -12.63 -3.81 14.94
C ALA A 178 -12.32 -5.29 15.11
N ASN A 179 -13.12 -6.15 14.48
CA ASN A 179 -12.87 -7.59 14.45
C ASN A 179 -12.19 -7.96 13.14
N THR A 180 -10.85 -7.87 13.12
CA THR A 180 -9.99 -8.12 11.96
C THR A 180 -8.77 -8.95 12.33
N ASP A 181 -8.10 -9.54 11.33
CA ASP A 181 -6.88 -10.33 11.54
C ASP A 181 -5.69 -9.46 11.95
N VAL A 182 -5.63 -8.22 11.44
CA VAL A 182 -4.67 -7.19 11.84
C VAL A 182 -5.40 -5.88 12.10
N ASP A 183 -5.04 -5.20 13.18
CA ASP A 183 -5.61 -3.91 13.58
C ASP A 183 -4.51 -2.85 13.73
N ILE A 184 -4.39 -1.94 12.77
CA ILE A 184 -3.36 -0.90 12.69
C ILE A 184 -3.92 0.41 13.25
N ARG A 185 -3.36 0.87 14.37
CA ARG A 185 -3.73 2.15 15.01
C ARG A 185 -2.65 3.22 14.85
N LEU A 186 -2.93 4.22 14.04
CA LEU A 186 -2.03 5.33 13.71
C LEU A 186 -2.40 6.59 14.49
N LEU A 187 -2.10 6.60 15.79
CA LEU A 187 -2.53 7.65 16.72
C LEU A 187 -1.74 8.95 16.52
N VAL A 188 -2.25 9.84 15.68
CA VAL A 188 -1.65 11.16 15.39
C VAL A 188 -2.18 12.31 16.26
N GLY A 189 -3.18 12.01 17.09
CA GLY A 189 -3.87 12.98 17.95
C GLY A 189 -4.81 13.93 17.19
N PRO A 190 -5.40 14.91 17.91
CA PRO A 190 -6.30 15.91 17.32
C PRO A 190 -5.68 16.69 16.16
N GLU A 191 -6.46 16.95 15.12
CA GLU A 191 -6.04 17.76 13.99
C GLU A 191 -5.98 19.24 14.33
N ILE A 192 -5.13 20.03 13.66
CA ILE A 192 -5.04 21.47 13.91
C ILE A 192 -6.38 22.19 13.65
N LEU A 193 -7.13 21.71 12.66
CA LEU A 193 -8.52 22.04 12.42
C LEU A 193 -9.33 20.83 12.86
N ALA A 194 -10.06 20.94 13.97
CA ALA A 194 -10.80 19.83 14.56
C ALA A 194 -11.66 19.09 13.51
N GLY A 195 -11.59 17.75 13.51
CA GLY A 195 -12.29 16.90 12.54
C GLY A 195 -11.68 16.84 11.13
N SER A 196 -10.72 17.70 10.77
CA SER A 196 -10.12 17.73 9.42
C SER A 196 -9.07 16.62 9.22
N THR A 197 -9.50 15.36 9.28
CA THR A 197 -8.66 14.15 9.18
C THR A 197 -7.97 13.97 7.82
N ARG A 198 -8.27 14.81 6.82
CA ARG A 198 -7.49 14.87 5.57
C ARG A 198 -6.03 15.34 5.78
N LEU A 199 -5.69 15.83 6.97
CA LEU A 199 -4.38 16.36 7.34
C LEU A 199 -3.48 15.23 7.88
N LYS A 200 -3.13 15.21 9.18
CA LYS A 200 -2.19 14.22 9.73
C LYS A 200 -2.67 12.79 9.54
N ALA A 201 -3.96 12.52 9.77
CA ALA A 201 -4.53 11.19 9.58
C ALA A 201 -4.45 10.73 8.10
N GLY A 202 -4.64 11.65 7.16
CA GLY A 202 -4.38 11.40 5.73
C GLY A 202 -2.90 11.14 5.44
N THR A 203 -2.00 11.96 5.97
CA THR A 203 -0.55 11.81 5.78
C THR A 203 -0.04 10.48 6.33
N VAL A 204 -0.39 10.12 7.57
CA VAL A 204 0.04 8.86 8.19
C VAL A 204 -0.52 7.64 7.45
N THR A 205 -1.77 7.74 6.96
CA THR A 205 -2.37 6.69 6.11
C THR A 205 -1.56 6.51 4.84
N LYS A 206 -1.20 7.59 4.12
CA LYS A 206 -0.37 7.49 2.92
C LYS A 206 0.96 6.78 3.22
N LEU A 207 1.63 7.15 4.30
CA LEU A 207 2.91 6.53 4.70
C LEU A 207 2.72 5.03 4.98
N ALA A 208 1.69 4.66 5.72
CA ALA A 208 1.38 3.26 6.02
C ALA A 208 1.11 2.45 4.75
N LEU A 209 0.29 2.96 3.82
CA LEU A 209 0.00 2.30 2.55
C LEU A 209 1.28 2.10 1.72
N ASN A 210 2.12 3.13 1.60
CA ASN A 210 3.39 3.01 0.87
C ASN A 210 4.36 2.01 1.53
N ILE A 211 4.39 1.94 2.87
CA ILE A 211 5.16 0.93 3.60
C ILE A 211 4.64 -0.47 3.27
N ILE A 212 3.33 -0.67 3.29
CA ILE A 212 2.70 -1.97 3.02
C ILE A 212 2.95 -2.39 1.56
N SER A 213 2.53 -1.58 0.59
CA SER A 213 2.63 -1.93 -0.84
C SER A 213 4.08 -2.16 -1.26
N THR A 214 5.00 -1.26 -0.89
CA THR A 214 6.41 -1.41 -1.23
C THR A 214 7.02 -2.66 -0.59
N SER A 215 6.79 -2.89 0.70
CA SER A 215 7.36 -4.03 1.42
C SER A 215 6.79 -5.36 0.93
N VAL A 216 5.50 -5.40 0.60
CA VAL A 216 4.87 -6.58 -0.03
C VAL A 216 5.56 -6.88 -1.36
N MET A 217 5.79 -5.88 -2.21
CA MET A 217 6.46 -6.07 -3.51
C MET A 217 7.93 -6.47 -3.36
N VAL A 218 8.62 -5.99 -2.32
CA VAL A 218 9.94 -6.49 -1.93
C VAL A 218 9.86 -7.98 -1.58
N LYS A 219 8.92 -8.39 -0.73
CA LYS A 219 8.72 -9.80 -0.37
C LYS A 219 8.28 -10.68 -1.54
N LEU A 220 7.73 -10.11 -2.61
CA LEU A 220 7.38 -10.82 -3.86
C LEU A 220 8.52 -10.82 -4.91
N GLY A 221 9.72 -10.33 -4.56
CA GLY A 221 10.88 -10.41 -5.47
C GLY A 221 10.84 -9.39 -6.62
N LYS A 222 10.11 -8.29 -6.46
CA LYS A 222 10.11 -7.18 -7.42
C LYS A 222 11.36 -6.29 -7.32
N VAL A 223 12.14 -6.46 -6.24
CA VAL A 223 13.29 -5.63 -5.88
C VAL A 223 14.52 -6.51 -5.62
N TYR A 224 15.72 -6.02 -5.98
CA TYR A 224 16.99 -6.61 -5.61
C TYR A 224 17.89 -5.56 -4.96
N GLY A 225 18.29 -5.80 -3.70
CA GLY A 225 18.88 -4.74 -2.87
C GLY A 225 17.87 -3.61 -2.70
N ASN A 226 18.18 -2.44 -3.23
CA ASN A 226 17.28 -1.28 -3.30
C ASN A 226 16.94 -0.86 -4.75
N ARG A 227 17.11 -1.76 -5.73
CA ARG A 227 16.78 -1.52 -7.14
C ARG A 227 15.51 -2.28 -7.49
N MET A 228 14.55 -1.57 -8.06
CA MET A 228 13.38 -2.16 -8.72
C MET A 228 13.86 -2.87 -10.00
N VAL A 229 13.96 -4.20 -9.94
CA VAL A 229 14.48 -5.03 -11.05
C VAL A 229 13.38 -5.62 -11.92
N ASP A 230 12.12 -5.48 -11.50
CA ASP A 230 10.95 -5.83 -12.31
C ASP A 230 10.43 -4.59 -13.05
N VAL A 231 11.15 -4.19 -14.10
CA VAL A 231 10.87 -2.99 -14.91
C VAL A 231 10.37 -3.38 -16.29
N ALA A 232 9.20 -2.87 -16.67
CA ALA A 232 8.64 -3.03 -17.99
C ALA A 232 9.26 -1.99 -18.94
N VAL A 233 10.11 -2.44 -19.85
CA VAL A 233 10.81 -1.57 -20.81
C VAL A 233 9.85 -1.15 -21.94
N THR A 234 8.91 -0.26 -21.66
CA THR A 234 7.88 0.20 -22.62
C THR A 234 8.22 1.51 -23.33
N ASN A 235 9.24 2.22 -22.86
CA ASN A 235 9.68 3.50 -23.44
C ASN A 235 11.18 3.77 -23.18
N ASN A 236 11.72 4.80 -23.83
CA ASN A 236 13.14 5.16 -23.73
C ASN A 236 13.60 5.48 -22.31
N LYS A 237 12.76 6.11 -21.48
CA LYS A 237 13.08 6.41 -20.07
C LYS A 237 13.25 5.12 -19.25
N LEU A 238 12.38 4.14 -19.46
CA LEU A 238 12.44 2.85 -18.76
C LEU A 238 13.57 1.97 -19.30
N ARG A 239 13.90 2.07 -20.60
CA ARG A 239 15.11 1.44 -21.15
C ARG A 239 16.38 2.02 -20.54
N ASP A 240 16.50 3.35 -20.48
CA ASP A 240 17.64 3.99 -19.79
C ASP A 240 17.77 3.55 -18.33
N ARG A 241 16.66 3.56 -17.58
CA ARG A 241 16.65 3.10 -16.18
C ARG A 241 17.14 1.66 -16.07
N SER A 242 16.67 0.77 -16.95
CA SER A 242 17.06 -0.64 -16.99
C SER A 242 18.56 -0.80 -17.24
N LEU A 243 19.12 -0.04 -18.19
CA LEU A 243 20.55 -0.03 -18.46
C LEU A 243 21.34 0.47 -17.24
N ARG A 244 20.89 1.54 -16.56
CA ARG A 244 21.57 2.03 -15.35
C ARG A 244 21.58 1.00 -14.22
N ILE A 245 20.48 0.27 -14.04
CA ILE A 245 20.40 -0.82 -13.05
C ILE A 245 21.39 -1.94 -13.41
N LEU A 246 21.45 -2.35 -14.68
CA LEU A 246 22.40 -3.37 -15.13
C LEU A 246 23.85 -2.91 -14.96
N GLN A 247 24.20 -1.70 -15.38
CA GLN A 247 25.56 -1.15 -15.21
C GLN A 247 26.00 -1.15 -13.74
N ASP A 248 25.11 -0.73 -12.84
CA ASP A 248 25.36 -0.67 -11.39
C ASP A 248 25.58 -2.07 -10.79
N LEU A 249 24.77 -3.05 -11.19
CA LEU A 249 24.80 -4.41 -10.61
C LEU A 249 25.80 -5.36 -11.28
N THR A 250 26.22 -5.09 -12.52
CA THR A 250 27.12 -5.96 -13.31
C THR A 250 28.49 -5.34 -13.56
N ARG A 251 28.63 -4.02 -13.39
CA ARG A 251 29.80 -3.21 -13.78
C ARG A 251 30.15 -3.27 -15.27
N LEU A 252 29.24 -3.78 -16.11
CA LEU A 252 29.38 -3.72 -17.56
C LEU A 252 29.26 -2.28 -18.07
N ASN A 253 29.84 -2.01 -19.24
CA ASN A 253 29.60 -0.76 -19.93
C ASN A 253 28.16 -0.72 -20.50
N ARG A 254 27.74 0.47 -20.96
CA ARG A 254 26.36 0.69 -21.41
C ARG A 254 25.99 -0.13 -22.65
N SER A 255 26.92 -0.33 -23.59
CA SER A 255 26.68 -1.13 -24.79
C SER A 255 26.49 -2.62 -24.46
N ASP A 256 27.31 -3.16 -23.57
CA ASP A 256 27.21 -4.55 -23.13
C ASP A 256 25.92 -4.79 -22.33
N CYS A 257 25.52 -3.82 -21.49
CA CYS A 257 24.23 -3.85 -20.82
C CYS A 257 23.05 -3.84 -21.81
N ALA A 258 23.16 -3.09 -22.92
CA ALA A 258 22.12 -3.05 -23.93
C ALA A 258 21.99 -4.39 -24.65
N TYR A 259 23.12 -4.98 -25.05
CA TYR A 259 23.14 -6.32 -25.63
C TYR A 259 22.55 -7.36 -24.67
N LEU A 260 22.98 -7.36 -23.41
CA LEU A 260 22.47 -8.27 -22.38
C LEU A 260 20.97 -8.10 -22.14
N LEU A 261 20.48 -6.86 -22.07
CA LEU A 261 19.05 -6.57 -21.89
C LEU A 261 18.22 -7.08 -23.08
N ASP A 262 18.71 -6.87 -24.30
CA ASP A 262 18.04 -7.30 -25.52
C ASP A 262 18.04 -8.85 -25.63
N ALA A 263 19.18 -9.50 -25.31
CA ALA A 263 19.30 -10.96 -25.24
C ALA A 263 18.38 -11.57 -24.17
N ALA A 264 18.21 -10.87 -23.04
CA ALA A 264 17.28 -11.24 -21.98
C ALA A 264 15.82 -10.84 -22.29
N GLY A 265 15.47 -10.51 -23.54
CA GLY A 265 14.11 -10.14 -23.93
C GLY A 265 13.53 -9.00 -23.10
N LEU A 266 14.34 -7.97 -22.86
CA LEU A 266 14.00 -6.75 -22.12
C LEU A 266 13.64 -6.96 -20.64
N SER A 267 14.03 -8.08 -20.03
CA SER A 267 13.86 -8.33 -18.59
C SER A 267 15.18 -8.11 -17.84
N VAL A 268 15.19 -7.14 -16.92
CA VAL A 268 16.37 -6.84 -16.08
C VAL A 268 16.69 -8.01 -15.15
N LYS A 269 15.68 -8.63 -14.51
CA LYS A 269 15.89 -9.82 -13.67
C LYS A 269 16.57 -10.94 -14.44
N ARG A 270 16.07 -11.27 -15.63
CA ARG A 270 16.63 -12.34 -16.46
C ARG A 270 18.04 -11.99 -16.95
N ALA A 271 18.27 -10.74 -17.36
CA ALA A 271 19.61 -10.26 -17.72
C ALA A 271 20.63 -10.45 -16.58
N LEU A 272 20.25 -10.16 -15.34
CA LEU A 272 21.11 -10.35 -14.18
C LEU A 272 21.42 -11.83 -13.92
N VAL A 273 20.41 -12.72 -14.06
CA VAL A 273 20.64 -14.17 -13.95
C VAL A 273 21.60 -14.65 -15.03
N MET A 274 21.35 -14.33 -16.30
CA MET A 274 22.22 -14.71 -17.42
C MET A 274 23.66 -14.25 -17.18
N HIS A 275 23.85 -13.02 -16.73
CA HIS A 275 25.18 -12.47 -16.46
C HIS A 275 25.91 -13.18 -15.31
N TRP A 276 25.24 -13.48 -14.19
CA TRP A 276 25.90 -14.08 -13.02
C TRP A 276 26.03 -15.60 -13.07
N THR A 277 25.25 -16.28 -13.91
CA THR A 277 25.24 -17.75 -14.00
C THR A 277 25.85 -18.29 -15.29
N GLY A 278 25.91 -17.47 -16.35
CA GLY A 278 26.29 -17.88 -17.69
C GLY A 278 25.20 -18.65 -18.45
N LEU A 279 24.03 -18.85 -17.86
CA LEU A 279 22.89 -19.53 -18.46
C LEU A 279 22.32 -18.74 -19.64
N ASP A 280 21.70 -19.45 -20.57
CA ASP A 280 20.95 -18.82 -21.65
C ASP A 280 19.62 -18.22 -21.17
N LYS A 281 18.88 -17.61 -22.09
CA LYS A 281 17.60 -16.92 -21.78
C LYS A 281 16.55 -17.87 -21.21
N GLU A 282 16.41 -19.07 -21.75
CA GLU A 282 15.38 -20.03 -21.34
C GLU A 282 15.73 -20.67 -20.01
N GLU A 283 16.99 -21.08 -19.85
CA GLU A 283 17.53 -21.62 -18.60
C GLU A 283 17.44 -20.60 -17.46
N ALA A 284 17.79 -19.33 -17.72
CA ALA A 284 17.66 -18.25 -16.75
C ALA A 284 16.21 -17.99 -16.36
N GLN A 285 15.26 -18.12 -17.30
CA GLN A 285 13.83 -18.00 -17.00
C GLN A 285 13.36 -19.17 -16.13
N ASN A 286 13.73 -20.40 -16.47
CA ASN A 286 13.39 -21.59 -15.70
C ASN A 286 13.93 -21.50 -14.26
N LEU A 287 15.15 -21.00 -14.08
CA LEU A 287 15.75 -20.80 -12.76
C LEU A 287 14.99 -19.75 -11.94
N LEU A 288 14.54 -18.65 -12.57
CA LEU A 288 13.69 -17.66 -11.92
C LEU A 288 12.34 -18.26 -11.53
N ASP A 289 11.69 -19.00 -12.42
CA ASP A 289 10.36 -19.58 -12.19
C ASP A 289 10.40 -20.63 -11.07
N ALA A 290 11.43 -21.48 -11.04
CA ALA A 290 11.68 -22.43 -9.95
C ALA A 290 11.88 -21.76 -8.58
N ASN A 291 12.26 -20.48 -8.57
CA ASN A 291 12.46 -19.67 -7.38
C ASN A 291 11.40 -18.56 -7.24
N GLN A 292 10.21 -18.74 -7.85
CA GLN A 292 9.08 -17.80 -7.74
C GLN A 292 9.44 -16.35 -8.12
N GLY A 293 10.34 -16.16 -9.07
CA GLY A 293 10.82 -14.85 -9.53
C GLY A 293 11.76 -14.13 -8.57
N GLN A 294 12.21 -14.77 -7.48
CA GLN A 294 13.14 -14.23 -6.50
C GLN A 294 14.58 -14.27 -7.03
N LEU A 295 15.07 -13.14 -7.53
CA LEU A 295 16.39 -13.05 -8.16
C LEU A 295 17.53 -13.52 -7.24
N ARG A 296 17.52 -13.13 -5.96
CA ARG A 296 18.58 -13.51 -5.01
C ARG A 296 18.60 -15.03 -4.78
N ALA A 297 17.45 -15.61 -4.47
CA ALA A 297 17.31 -17.04 -4.24
C ALA A 297 17.69 -17.86 -5.48
N ALA A 298 17.29 -17.41 -6.67
CA ALA A 298 17.65 -18.04 -7.94
C ALA A 298 19.17 -18.17 -8.12
N VAL A 299 19.90 -17.08 -7.90
CA VAL A 299 21.36 -17.04 -8.08
C VAL A 299 22.08 -17.84 -6.99
N GLU A 300 21.66 -17.72 -5.73
CA GLU A 300 22.25 -18.46 -4.61
C GLU A 300 22.06 -19.98 -4.75
N THR A 301 20.86 -20.42 -5.17
CA THR A 301 20.55 -21.84 -5.43
C THR A 301 21.42 -22.42 -6.54
N TYR A 302 21.71 -21.64 -7.60
CA TYR A 302 22.58 -22.07 -8.68
C TYR A 302 24.06 -22.15 -8.26
N GLN A 303 24.52 -21.22 -7.42
CA GLN A 303 25.91 -21.16 -6.97
C GLN A 303 26.23 -22.15 -5.84
N SER A 304 25.21 -22.55 -5.07
CA SER A 304 25.31 -23.57 -4.02
C SER A 304 24.44 -24.77 -4.37
N PRO A 305 24.78 -25.56 -5.41
CA PRO A 305 24.06 -26.78 -5.69
C PRO A 305 24.20 -27.69 -4.48
N SER A 306 23.07 -28.02 -3.85
CA SER A 306 22.99 -28.92 -2.69
C SER A 306 23.93 -30.11 -2.87
N SER A 307 24.82 -30.31 -1.90
CA SER A 307 25.71 -31.47 -1.81
C SER A 307 24.93 -32.77 -1.70
#